data_AF-A0A671MP57-F1
#
_entry.id   AF-A0A671MP57-F1
#
_cell.length_a   1.000
_cell.length_b   1.000
_cell.length_c   1.000
_cell.angle_alpha   90.00
_cell.angle_beta   90.00
_cell.angle_gamma   90.00
#
_symmetry.space_group_name_H-M   'P 1'
#
loop_
_entity.id
_entity.type
_entity.pdbx_description
1 polymer ?
#
loop_
_entity_poly.entity_id
_entity_poly.type
_entity_poly.pdbx_seq_one_letter_code
_entity_poly.pdbx_strand_id
1 'polypeptide(L)'
;MKLYSLSVLYKGSTKANLLKAAYDLSSFSFFQRSSVQEFMTFTSALIVERSALGSRASIKEQEYLCHVYVRNDNLGGVVIADSEYPSRVCFTLLDKVLDEFSRQVNSIDWPSGSPATIQYTALDSHLARYQNPREADAMTKVQAELDETKIILHNTMESLLERGEKLDDLVQKSEHLGNQSKAFYKTVSTLHDVFSSETYKIFF
;
A
#
# COMPACT_ATOMS: atom_id res chain seq x y z
N MET A 1 13.40 7.88 4.75
CA MET A 1 13.19 6.42 4.85
C MET A 1 12.24 6.04 5.98
N LYS A 2 10.98 5.77 5.62
CA LYS A 2 9.89 5.46 6.54
C LYS A 2 8.89 4.49 5.89
N LEU A 3 8.19 3.69 6.70
CA LEU A 3 6.99 2.96 6.28
C LEU A 3 5.74 3.78 6.64
N TYR A 4 4.82 3.95 5.71
CA TYR A 4 3.61 4.75 5.90
C TYR A 4 2.37 3.91 6.18
N SER A 5 2.24 2.78 5.49
CA SER A 5 1.13 1.86 5.69
C SER A 5 1.58 0.42 5.51
N LEU A 6 0.87 -0.46 6.22
CA LEU A 6 0.95 -1.91 6.08
C LEU A 6 -0.48 -2.42 6.11
N SER A 7 -0.89 -3.16 5.10
CA SER A 7 -2.27 -3.65 4.96
C SER A 7 -2.33 -5.09 4.48
N VAL A 8 -3.37 -5.79 4.93
CA VAL A 8 -3.73 -7.14 4.51
C VAL A 8 -5.10 -7.08 3.86
N LEU A 9 -5.21 -7.61 2.65
CA LEU A 9 -6.39 -7.59 1.82
C LEU A 9 -6.70 -9.00 1.31
N TYR A 10 -7.98 -9.27 1.07
CA TYR A 10 -8.42 -10.44 0.31
C TYR A 10 -8.68 -10.03 -1.13
N LYS A 11 -8.02 -10.67 -2.09
CA LYS A 11 -8.26 -10.48 -3.52
C LYS A 11 -9.48 -11.27 -3.97
N GLY A 12 -10.62 -10.61 -4.08
CA GLY A 12 -11.81 -11.17 -4.72
C GLY A 12 -11.68 -11.24 -6.24
N SER A 13 -12.76 -11.67 -6.91
CA SER A 13 -12.80 -11.75 -8.38
C SER A 13 -12.79 -10.39 -9.07
N THR A 14 -13.49 -9.41 -8.48
CA THR A 14 -13.64 -8.06 -9.05
C THR A 14 -13.14 -6.95 -8.14
N LYS A 15 -12.98 -7.21 -6.84
CA LYS A 15 -12.59 -6.21 -5.85
C LYS A 15 -11.65 -6.80 -4.79
N ALA A 16 -10.81 -5.96 -4.20
CA ALA A 16 -10.04 -6.31 -3.02
C ALA A 16 -10.78 -5.87 -1.75
N ASN A 17 -10.94 -6.77 -0.79
CA ASN A 17 -11.52 -6.45 0.51
C ASN A 17 -10.40 -6.16 1.50
N LEU A 18 -10.42 -4.97 2.11
CA LEU A 18 -9.49 -4.67 3.19
C LEU A 18 -9.84 -5.50 4.43
N LEU A 19 -8.91 -6.32 4.91
CA LEU A 19 -9.10 -7.12 6.13
C LEU A 19 -8.57 -6.38 7.35
N LYS A 20 -7.35 -5.83 7.26
CA LYS A 20 -6.75 -5.03 8.32
C LYS A 20 -5.69 -4.09 7.74
N ALA A 21 -5.51 -2.93 8.37
CA ALA A 21 -4.44 -1.98 8.02
C ALA A 21 -3.90 -1.29 9.26
N ALA A 22 -2.64 -0.92 9.20
CA ALA A 22 -1.93 -0.06 10.14
C ALA A 22 -1.30 1.10 9.37
N TYR A 23 -1.20 2.27 10.01
CA TYR A 23 -0.72 3.50 9.39
C TYR A 23 0.20 4.29 10.34
N ASP A 24 1.28 4.84 9.79
CA ASP A 24 2.11 5.85 10.45
C ASP A 24 2.15 7.13 9.61
N LEU A 25 1.22 8.03 9.94
CA LEU A 25 1.04 9.30 9.24
C LEU A 25 1.62 10.49 10.02
N SER A 26 2.50 10.23 10.99
CA SER A 26 3.04 11.26 11.88
C SER A 26 3.84 12.35 11.15
N SER A 27 4.41 12.03 9.99
CA SER A 27 5.15 12.94 9.10
C SER A 27 4.26 13.86 8.28
N PHE A 28 2.96 13.56 8.16
CA PHE A 28 2.00 14.42 7.45
C PHE A 28 1.36 15.42 8.41
N SER A 29 1.01 16.59 7.87
CA SER A 29 0.23 17.61 8.58
C SER A 29 -1.06 17.02 9.13
N PHE A 30 -1.41 17.36 10.38
CA PHE A 30 -2.58 16.81 11.07
C PHE A 30 -3.87 16.87 10.23
N PHE A 31 -4.11 17.98 9.54
CA PHE A 31 -5.29 18.19 8.70
C PHE A 31 -5.33 17.34 7.41
N GLN A 32 -4.21 16.77 6.98
CA GLN A 32 -4.11 15.96 5.77
C GLN A 32 -4.15 14.46 6.07
N ARG A 33 -3.90 14.04 7.31
CA ARG A 33 -3.73 12.62 7.69
C ARG A 33 -4.93 11.76 7.29
N SER A 34 -6.16 12.23 7.49
CA SER A 34 -7.37 11.49 7.10
C SER A 34 -7.39 11.20 5.60
N SER A 35 -7.14 12.21 4.77
CA SER A 35 -7.14 12.04 3.32
C SER A 35 -5.99 11.16 2.85
N VAL A 36 -4.79 11.32 3.43
CA VAL A 36 -3.64 10.46 3.13
C VAL A 36 -3.95 9.00 3.46
N GLN A 37 -4.58 8.73 4.61
CA GLN A 37 -4.97 7.37 4.99
C GLN A 37 -5.94 6.73 4.00
N GLU A 38 -6.97 7.48 3.60
CA GLU A 38 -7.96 7.04 2.61
C GLU A 38 -7.30 6.76 1.25
N PHE A 39 -6.36 7.61 0.81
CA PHE A 39 -5.59 7.36 -0.41
C PHE A 39 -4.73 6.12 -0.32
N MET A 40 -3.99 5.93 0.77
CA MET A 40 -3.18 4.73 0.97
C MET A 40 -4.04 3.46 0.97
N THR A 41 -5.26 3.53 1.52
CA THR A 41 -6.24 2.44 1.49
C THR A 41 -6.69 2.13 0.07
N PHE A 42 -7.11 3.16 -0.67
CA PHE A 42 -7.54 3.05 -2.07
C PHE A 42 -6.43 2.48 -2.96
N THR A 43 -5.22 3.03 -2.85
CA THR A 43 -4.05 2.58 -3.59
C THR A 43 -3.74 1.12 -3.30
N SER A 44 -3.78 0.70 -2.03
CA SER A 44 -3.53 -0.70 -1.65
C SER A 44 -4.56 -1.65 -2.26
N ALA A 45 -5.85 -1.28 -2.24
CA ALA A 45 -6.91 -2.06 -2.88
C ALA A 45 -6.71 -2.18 -4.39
N LEU A 46 -6.47 -1.05 -5.07
CA LEU A 46 -6.24 -1.00 -6.51
C LEU A 46 -5.05 -1.88 -6.92
N ILE A 47 -3.92 -1.77 -6.21
CA ILE A 47 -2.73 -2.57 -6.51
C ILE A 47 -3.03 -4.07 -6.40
N VAL A 48 -3.73 -4.51 -5.35
CA VAL A 48 -4.09 -5.93 -5.16
C VAL A 48 -5.07 -6.40 -6.24
N GLU A 49 -6.01 -5.56 -6.67
CA GLU A 49 -6.95 -5.86 -7.76
C GLU A 49 -6.22 -6.07 -9.09
N ARG A 50 -5.20 -5.28 -9.39
CA ARG A 50 -4.45 -5.33 -10.66
C ARG A 50 -3.29 -6.32 -10.65
N SER A 51 -2.83 -6.77 -9.49
CA SER A 51 -1.75 -7.75 -9.37
C SER A 51 -2.24 -9.18 -9.61
N ALA A 52 -1.41 -10.01 -10.27
CA ALA A 52 -1.73 -11.43 -10.47
C ALA A 52 -1.58 -12.24 -9.18
N LEU A 53 -2.28 -13.37 -9.07
CA LEU A 53 -2.07 -14.33 -7.98
C LEU A 53 -0.65 -14.90 -8.04
N GLY A 54 -0.06 -15.14 -6.86
CA GLY A 54 1.30 -15.67 -6.74
C GLY A 54 2.40 -14.70 -7.19
N SER A 55 2.09 -13.40 -7.32
CA SER A 55 3.02 -12.40 -7.83
C SER A 55 3.49 -11.41 -6.76
N ARG A 56 4.71 -10.92 -6.94
CA ARG A 56 5.29 -9.82 -6.16
C ARG A 56 5.58 -8.66 -7.09
N ALA A 57 5.18 -7.46 -6.71
CA ALA A 57 5.42 -6.25 -7.49
C ALA A 57 5.78 -5.06 -6.61
N SER A 58 6.50 -4.11 -7.20
CA SER A 58 6.76 -2.78 -6.63
C SER A 58 6.26 -1.73 -7.61
N ILE A 59 5.47 -0.78 -7.13
CA ILE A 59 4.87 0.30 -7.91
C ILE A 59 5.45 1.60 -7.38
N LYS A 60 6.26 2.26 -8.20
CA LYS A 60 6.82 3.56 -7.90
C LYS A 60 5.76 4.62 -8.18
N GLU A 61 5.61 5.57 -7.27
CA GLU A 61 4.75 6.74 -7.46
C GLU A 61 5.46 7.93 -6.81
N GLN A 62 6.09 8.77 -7.65
CA GLN A 62 6.96 9.86 -7.19
C GLN A 62 8.07 9.37 -6.23
N GLU A 63 8.10 9.90 -5.00
CA GLU A 63 9.04 9.57 -3.93
C GLU A 63 8.62 8.33 -3.12
N TYR A 64 7.43 7.79 -3.38
CA TYR A 64 6.86 6.64 -2.68
C TYR A 64 7.03 5.36 -3.50
N LEU A 65 7.11 4.24 -2.78
CA LEU A 65 7.17 2.91 -3.36
C LEU A 65 6.14 2.01 -2.65
N CYS A 66 5.25 1.42 -3.44
CA CYS A 66 4.24 0.49 -2.97
C CYS A 66 4.67 -0.93 -3.30
N HIS A 67 4.96 -1.74 -2.28
CA HIS A 67 5.29 -3.14 -2.44
C HIS A 67 4.05 -3.99 -2.20
N VAL A 68 3.77 -4.91 -3.11
CA VAL A 68 2.65 -5.84 -3.00
C VAL A 68 3.11 -7.28 -3.14
N TYR A 69 2.54 -8.15 -2.32
CA TYR A 69 2.60 -9.59 -2.49
C TYR A 69 1.18 -10.15 -2.46
N VAL A 70 0.76 -10.78 -3.57
CA VAL A 70 -0.51 -11.53 -3.64
C VAL A 70 -0.19 -13.02 -3.68
N ARG A 71 -0.63 -13.77 -2.67
CA ARG A 71 -0.47 -15.23 -2.58
C ARG A 71 -1.43 -15.96 -3.52
N ASN A 72 -1.19 -17.26 -3.71
CA ASN A 72 -2.04 -18.12 -4.53
C ASN A 72 -3.40 -18.43 -3.89
N ASP A 73 -3.56 -18.21 -2.59
CA ASP A 73 -4.79 -18.38 -1.82
C ASP A 73 -5.58 -17.07 -1.67
N ASN A 74 -5.38 -16.12 -2.58
CA ASN A 74 -6.05 -14.82 -2.65
C ASN A 74 -5.75 -13.87 -1.47
N LEU A 75 -4.84 -14.22 -0.57
CA LEU A 75 -4.40 -13.31 0.49
C LEU A 75 -3.31 -12.36 -0.05
N GLY A 76 -3.57 -11.06 0.03
CA GLY A 76 -2.67 -10.00 -0.43
C GLY A 76 -2.16 -9.14 0.72
N GLY A 77 -0.93 -8.67 0.60
CA GLY A 77 -0.35 -7.69 1.51
C GLY A 77 0.25 -6.53 0.73
N VAL A 78 0.09 -5.31 1.24
CA VAL A 78 0.68 -4.10 0.68
C VAL A 78 1.41 -3.30 1.75
N VAL A 79 2.63 -2.88 1.44
CA VAL A 79 3.43 -1.91 2.21
C VAL A 79 3.66 -0.68 1.34
N ILE A 80 3.39 0.51 1.89
CA ILE A 80 3.75 1.78 1.26
C ILE A 80 4.88 2.41 2.06
N ALA A 81 5.97 2.76 1.38
CA ALA A 81 7.19 3.27 1.98
C ALA A 81 7.79 4.41 1.16
N ASP A 82 8.77 5.11 1.73
CA ASP A 82 9.69 5.93 0.93
C ASP A 82 10.47 5.03 -0.06
N SER A 83 10.81 5.58 -1.22
CA SER A 83 11.61 4.86 -2.23
C SER A 83 13.02 4.45 -1.75
N GLU A 84 13.55 5.12 -0.73
CA GLU A 84 14.83 4.78 -0.08
C GLU A 84 14.72 3.56 0.85
N TYR A 85 13.50 3.17 1.24
CA TYR A 85 13.30 2.04 2.15
C TYR A 85 13.65 0.73 1.43
N PRO A 86 14.49 -0.15 2.02
CA PRO A 86 14.95 -1.35 1.33
C PRO A 86 13.79 -2.27 0.93
N SER A 87 13.54 -2.42 -0.38
CA SER A 87 12.47 -3.27 -0.93
C SER A 87 12.50 -4.68 -0.36
N ARG A 88 13.70 -5.23 -0.17
CA ARG A 88 13.93 -6.54 0.44
C ARG A 88 13.29 -6.66 1.81
N VAL A 89 13.43 -5.64 2.65
CA VAL A 89 12.83 -5.63 4.00
C VAL A 89 11.31 -5.52 3.92
N CYS A 90 10.76 -4.77 2.94
CA CYS A 90 9.31 -4.72 2.70
C CYS A 90 8.75 -6.11 2.35
N PHE A 91 9.40 -6.86 1.46
CA PHE A 91 8.92 -8.20 1.10
C PHE A 91 9.08 -9.21 2.24
N THR A 92 10.17 -9.14 3.01
CA THR A 92 10.31 -9.94 4.24
C THR A 92 9.19 -9.66 5.24
N LEU A 93 8.83 -8.38 5.42
CA LEU A 93 7.71 -7.97 6.26
C LEU A 93 6.38 -8.52 5.74
N LEU A 94 6.12 -8.42 4.43
CA LEU A 94 4.91 -8.95 3.81
C LEU A 94 4.78 -10.46 4.00
N ASP A 95 5.86 -11.23 3.77
CA ASP A 95 5.84 -12.69 3.96
C ASP A 95 5.52 -13.05 5.41
N LYS A 96 6.18 -12.39 6.37
CA LYS A 96 5.95 -12.61 7.81
C LYS A 96 4.50 -12.31 8.21
N VAL A 97 3.98 -11.15 7.80
CA VAL A 97 2.64 -10.70 8.17
C VAL A 97 1.57 -11.60 7.55
N LEU A 98 1.73 -12.00 6.30
CA LEU A 98 0.75 -12.86 5.62
C LEU A 98 0.76 -14.29 6.19
N ASP A 99 1.92 -14.85 6.53
CA ASP A 99 2.01 -16.13 7.23
C ASP A 99 1.32 -16.06 8.60
N GLU A 100 1.68 -15.08 9.43
CA GLU A 100 1.12 -14.91 10.77
C GLU A 100 -0.40 -14.67 10.74
N PHE A 101 -0.87 -13.78 9.84
CA PHE A 101 -2.29 -13.50 9.66
C PHE A 101 -3.07 -14.77 9.31
N SER A 102 -2.57 -15.57 8.36
CA SER A 102 -3.25 -16.79 7.91
C SER A 102 -3.32 -17.89 8.98
N ARG A 103 -2.49 -17.83 10.03
CA ARG A 103 -2.55 -18.73 11.19
C ARG A 103 -3.55 -18.28 12.24
N GLN A 104 -3.84 -16.98 12.32
CA GLN A 104 -4.73 -16.40 13.34
C GLN A 104 -6.16 -16.20 12.83
N VAL A 105 -6.33 -15.90 11.54
CA VAL A 105 -7.62 -15.59 10.92
C VAL A 105 -7.95 -16.66 9.89
N ASN A 106 -9.07 -17.35 10.09
CA ASN A 106 -9.49 -18.45 9.20
C ASN A 106 -9.82 -17.93 7.80
N SER A 107 -9.41 -18.67 6.76
CA SER A 107 -9.64 -18.31 5.37
C SER A 107 -11.11 -18.23 4.96
N ILE A 108 -12.01 -18.87 5.71
CA ILE A 108 -13.45 -18.73 5.52
C ILE A 108 -13.95 -17.30 5.78
N ASP A 109 -13.27 -16.54 6.63
CA ASP A 109 -13.67 -15.19 7.03
C ASP A 109 -13.11 -14.10 6.09
N TRP A 110 -12.13 -14.42 5.24
CA TRP A 110 -11.48 -13.43 4.38
C TRP A 110 -12.44 -12.83 3.32
N PRO A 111 -13.29 -13.60 2.63
CA PRO A 111 -14.16 -13.04 1.57
C PRO A 111 -15.22 -12.04 2.07
N SER A 112 -15.65 -12.14 3.32
CA SER A 112 -16.61 -11.22 3.96
C SER A 112 -15.98 -10.34 5.04
N GLY A 113 -14.65 -10.43 5.21
CA GLY A 113 -13.90 -9.74 6.23
C GLY A 113 -13.85 -8.24 6.03
N SER A 114 -13.73 -7.52 7.14
CA SER A 114 -13.54 -6.07 7.19
C SER A 114 -12.65 -5.71 8.38
N PRO A 115 -12.10 -4.48 8.44
CA PRO A 115 -11.29 -4.05 9.58
C PRO A 115 -12.01 -4.13 10.93
N ALA A 116 -13.34 -4.06 10.93
CA ALA A 116 -14.19 -4.14 12.12
C ALA A 116 -14.46 -5.59 12.58
N THR A 117 -14.51 -6.54 11.64
CA THR A 117 -14.82 -7.96 11.94
C THR A 117 -13.57 -8.80 12.17
N ILE A 118 -12.47 -8.46 11.51
CA ILE A 118 -11.21 -9.20 11.58
C ILE A 118 -10.44 -8.83 12.86
N GLN A 119 -10.28 -9.83 13.73
CA GLN A 119 -9.53 -9.74 14.98
C GLN A 119 -8.06 -10.10 14.75
N TYR A 120 -7.29 -9.11 14.32
CA TYR A 120 -5.84 -9.19 14.18
C TYR A 120 -5.22 -7.87 14.64
N THR A 121 -4.40 -7.91 15.68
CA THR A 121 -3.87 -6.71 16.36
C THR A 121 -2.36 -6.53 16.19
N ALA A 122 -1.66 -7.51 15.61
CA ALA A 122 -0.20 -7.47 15.48
C ALA A 122 0.29 -6.48 14.40
N LEU A 123 -0.58 -6.01 13.50
CA LEU A 123 -0.19 -5.22 12.33
C LEU A 123 0.47 -3.89 12.70
N ASP A 124 -0.07 -3.16 13.68
CA ASP A 124 0.51 -1.91 14.18
C ASP A 124 1.90 -2.13 14.79
N SER A 125 2.07 -3.23 15.54
CA SER A 125 3.35 -3.58 16.16
C SER A 125 4.42 -3.93 15.11
N HIS A 126 4.02 -4.62 14.03
CA HIS A 126 4.92 -4.92 12.91
C HIS A 126 5.32 -3.64 12.18
N LEU A 127 4.35 -2.76 11.85
CA LEU A 127 4.65 -1.49 11.20
C LEU A 127 5.60 -0.63 12.04
N ALA A 128 5.37 -0.52 13.35
CA ALA A 128 6.22 0.25 14.25
C ALA A 128 7.64 -0.34 14.38
N ARG A 129 7.74 -1.66 14.53
CA ARG A 129 9.04 -2.35 14.64
C ARG A 129 9.88 -2.21 13.38
N TYR A 130 9.24 -2.37 12.21
CA TYR A 130 9.92 -2.28 10.92
C TYR A 130 10.16 -0.83 10.47
N GLN A 131 9.87 0.20 11.27
CA GLN A 131 10.44 1.53 10.99
C GLN A 131 11.98 1.50 11.03
N ASN A 132 12.57 0.56 11.76
CA ASN A 132 14.01 0.27 11.70
C ASN A 132 14.26 -0.98 10.83
N PRO A 133 14.83 -0.84 9.61
CA PRO A 133 15.01 -1.98 8.71
C PRO A 133 15.94 -3.08 9.24
N ARG A 134 16.82 -2.77 10.20
CA ARG A 134 17.72 -3.76 10.83
C ARG A 134 16.97 -4.84 11.61
N GLU A 135 15.71 -4.58 11.98
CA GLU A 135 14.86 -5.59 12.63
C GLU A 135 14.54 -6.79 11.73
N ALA A 136 14.77 -6.67 10.42
CA ALA A 136 14.61 -7.76 9.46
C ALA A 136 15.81 -8.71 9.39
N ASP A 137 16.99 -8.30 9.87
CA ASP A 137 18.25 -9.05 9.75
C ASP A 137 18.23 -10.40 10.50
N ALA A 138 17.27 -10.60 11.42
CA ALA A 138 17.09 -11.86 12.15
C ALA A 138 16.47 -13.00 11.29
N MET A 139 16.08 -12.75 10.04
CA MET A 139 15.35 -13.71 9.17
C MET A 139 16.20 -14.21 7.99
N THR A 140 17.32 -14.87 8.26
CA THR A 140 18.27 -15.37 7.24
C THR A 140 17.66 -16.35 6.22
N LYS A 141 16.59 -17.07 6.56
CA LYS A 141 15.96 -18.05 5.65
C LYS A 141 15.08 -17.39 4.58
N VAL A 142 14.28 -16.38 4.96
CA VAL A 142 13.46 -15.60 4.02
C VAL A 142 14.35 -14.85 3.02
N GLN A 143 15.55 -14.49 3.45
CA GLN A 143 16.55 -13.82 2.62
C GLN A 143 16.91 -14.61 1.36
N ALA A 144 17.05 -15.94 1.45
CA ALA A 144 17.40 -16.78 0.30
C ALA A 144 16.23 -16.94 -0.69
N GLU A 145 15.00 -17.06 -0.18
CA GLU A 145 13.79 -17.23 -1.01
C GLU A 145 13.44 -15.97 -1.81
N LEU A 146 13.71 -14.77 -1.26
CA LEU A 146 13.49 -13.50 -1.96
C LEU A 146 14.50 -13.26 -3.09
N ASP A 147 15.74 -13.71 -2.95
CA ASP A 147 16.77 -13.51 -3.98
C ASP A 147 16.48 -14.32 -5.27
N GLU A 148 15.74 -15.43 -5.15
CA GLU A 148 15.27 -16.22 -6.30
C GLU A 148 13.92 -15.73 -6.87
N THR A 149 13.21 -14.86 -6.15
CA THR A 149 11.87 -14.43 -6.53
C THR A 149 11.91 -13.23 -7.47
N LYS A 150 11.32 -13.37 -8.67
CA LYS A 150 11.14 -12.27 -9.61
C LYS A 150 10.13 -11.24 -9.07
N ILE A 151 10.61 -10.04 -8.75
CA ILE A 151 9.78 -8.89 -8.40
C ILE A 151 9.51 -8.08 -9.67
N ILE A 152 8.24 -7.83 -9.97
CA ILE A 152 7.83 -6.98 -11.10
C ILE A 152 7.95 -5.51 -10.68
N LEU A 153 8.54 -4.66 -11.52
CA LEU A 153 8.65 -3.22 -11.26
C LEU A 153 7.74 -2.45 -12.20
N HIS A 154 6.88 -1.63 -11.62
CA HIS A 154 6.01 -0.67 -12.28
C HIS A 154 6.51 0.73 -11.96
N ASN A 155 6.75 1.55 -12.98
CA ASN A 155 7.32 2.89 -12.81
C ASN A 155 6.30 3.92 -12.30
N THR A 156 5.02 3.69 -12.57
CA THR A 156 3.91 4.57 -12.19
C THR A 156 2.63 3.76 -11.94
N MET A 157 1.68 4.32 -11.20
CA MET A 157 0.37 3.72 -10.98
C MET A 157 -0.39 3.46 -12.30
N GLU A 158 -0.23 4.31 -13.31
CA GLU A 158 -0.91 4.16 -14.61
C GLU A 158 -0.55 2.85 -15.31
N SER A 159 0.64 2.29 -15.04
CA SER A 159 1.05 1.02 -15.64
C SER A 159 0.26 -0.18 -15.12
N LEU A 160 -0.52 -0.02 -14.04
CA LEU A 160 -1.47 -1.02 -13.56
C LEU A 160 -2.86 -0.91 -14.19
N LEU A 161 -3.14 0.20 -14.88
CA LEU A 161 -4.47 0.50 -15.42
C LEU A 161 -4.71 -0.16 -16.78
N GLU A 162 -5.98 -0.42 -17.09
CA GLU A 162 -6.36 -0.90 -18.41
C GLU A 162 -6.25 0.21 -19.47
N ARG A 163 -6.12 -0.20 -20.75
CA ARG A 163 -6.06 0.75 -21.86
C ARG A 163 -7.34 1.60 -21.89
N GLY A 164 -7.18 2.91 -21.71
CA GLY A 164 -8.28 3.88 -21.73
C GLY A 164 -8.90 4.16 -20.36
N GLU A 165 -8.44 3.48 -19.31
CA GLU A 165 -8.79 3.78 -17.92
C GLU A 165 -7.94 4.94 -17.37
N LYS A 166 -8.55 5.81 -16.58
CA LYS A 166 -7.88 6.95 -15.94
C LYS A 166 -7.93 6.83 -14.43
N LEU A 167 -6.82 7.13 -13.77
CA LEU A 167 -6.75 7.13 -12.31
C LEU A 167 -7.79 8.09 -11.70
N ASP A 168 -7.99 9.26 -12.32
CA ASP A 168 -8.99 10.24 -11.89
C ASP A 168 -10.41 9.66 -11.82
N ASP A 169 -10.80 8.85 -12.81
CA ASP A 169 -12.12 8.24 -12.86
C ASP A 169 -12.28 7.20 -11.74
N LEU A 170 -11.22 6.44 -11.44
CA LEU A 170 -11.18 5.49 -10.33
C LEU A 170 -11.28 6.22 -8.98
N VAL A 171 -10.54 7.33 -8.82
CA VAL A 171 -10.61 8.18 -7.63
C VAL A 171 -12.03 8.72 -7.42
N GLN A 172 -12.71 9.20 -8.48
CA GLN A 172 -14.08 9.70 -8.36
C GLN A 172 -15.09 8.60 -7.99
N LYS A 173 -14.92 7.39 -8.55
CA LYS A 173 -15.82 6.25 -8.32
C LYS A 173 -15.55 5.51 -7.00
N SER A 174 -14.37 5.68 -6.40
CA SER A 174 -13.96 4.98 -5.19
C SER A 174 -14.91 5.23 -4.01
N GLU A 175 -15.33 4.15 -3.36
CA GLU A 175 -16.07 4.18 -2.08
C GLU A 175 -15.13 4.32 -0.87
N HIS A 176 -13.82 4.07 -1.06
CA HIS A 176 -12.80 4.23 -0.01
C HIS A 176 -12.41 5.69 0.23
N LEU A 177 -12.74 6.60 -0.71
CA LEU A 177 -12.37 8.00 -0.63
C LEU A 177 -13.60 8.86 -0.28
N GLY A 178 -13.50 9.60 0.81
CA GLY A 178 -14.47 10.62 1.16
C GLY A 178 -14.40 11.82 0.21
N ASN A 179 -15.46 12.64 0.20
CA ASN A 179 -15.55 13.82 -0.66
C ASN A 179 -14.38 14.79 -0.45
N GLN A 180 -13.92 14.95 0.80
CA GLN A 180 -12.77 15.78 1.13
C GLN A 180 -11.48 15.25 0.50
N SER A 181 -11.26 13.94 0.54
CA SER A 181 -10.07 13.30 -0.06
C SER A 181 -10.10 13.38 -1.58
N LYS A 182 -11.27 13.15 -2.20
CA LYS A 182 -11.44 13.35 -3.65
C LYS A 182 -11.15 14.80 -4.07
N ALA A 183 -11.59 15.78 -3.27
CA ALA A 183 -11.28 17.19 -3.50
C ALA A 183 -9.79 17.49 -3.27
N PHE A 184 -9.18 16.92 -2.22
CA PHE A 184 -7.75 17.06 -1.93
C PHE A 184 -6.89 16.59 -3.09
N TYR A 185 -7.19 15.42 -3.66
CA TYR A 185 -6.46 14.90 -4.83
C TYR A 185 -6.58 15.81 -6.05
N LYS A 186 -7.78 16.33 -6.36
CA LYS A 186 -7.95 17.30 -7.45
C LYS A 186 -7.12 18.56 -7.19
N THR A 187 -7.13 19.07 -5.96
CA THR A 187 -6.36 20.26 -5.62
C THR A 187 -4.87 20.00 -5.69
N VAL A 188 -4.38 18.83 -5.25
CA VAL A 188 -2.96 18.47 -5.30
C VAL A 188 -2.48 18.19 -6.72
N SER A 189 -3.27 17.52 -7.57
CA SER A 189 -2.92 17.33 -8.98
C SER A 189 -2.85 18.67 -9.71
N THR A 190 -3.76 19.60 -9.39
CA THR A 190 -3.73 20.97 -9.93
C THR A 190 -2.58 21.81 -9.35
N LEU A 191 -2.22 21.61 -8.07
CA LEU A 191 -1.14 22.34 -7.40
C LEU A 191 0.24 21.79 -7.76
N HIS A 192 0.40 20.51 -8.08
CA HIS A 192 1.68 19.95 -8.54
C HIS A 192 2.11 20.59 -9.87
N ASP A 193 1.16 20.90 -10.76
CA ASP A 193 1.42 21.67 -11.98
C ASP A 193 1.72 23.16 -11.71
N VAL A 194 1.19 23.73 -10.63
CA VAL A 194 1.47 25.13 -10.23
C VAL A 194 2.82 25.26 -9.50
N PHE A 195 3.22 24.25 -8.70
CA PHE A 195 4.47 24.23 -7.94
C PHE A 195 5.67 23.65 -8.70
N SER A 196 5.47 22.99 -9.84
CA SER A 196 6.53 22.60 -10.79
C SER A 196 7.00 23.76 -11.68
N SER A 197 6.28 24.89 -11.68
CA SER A 197 6.75 26.15 -12.26
C SER A 197 7.28 27.08 -11.16
N GLU A 198 8.46 27.66 -11.35
CA GLU A 198 9.14 28.60 -10.45
C GLU A 198 8.39 29.94 -10.24
N THR A 199 7.12 29.94 -9.85
CA THR A 199 6.31 31.18 -9.76
C THR A 199 5.85 31.55 -8.34
N TYR A 200 6.57 31.10 -7.31
CA TYR A 200 6.41 31.59 -5.93
C TYR A 200 7.75 32.00 -5.28
N LYS A 201 8.57 32.73 -6.05
CA LYS A 201 9.67 33.58 -5.52
C LYS A 201 9.40 35.07 -5.63
N ILE A 202 8.15 35.46 -5.89
CA ILE A 202 7.70 36.85 -5.86
C ILE A 202 6.54 36.86 -4.87
N PHE A 203 6.62 37.73 -3.85
CA PHE A 203 5.75 37.79 -2.66
C PHE A 203 6.16 36.88 -1.49
N PHE A 204 7.41 36.99 -1.02
CA PHE A 204 7.75 37.51 0.31
C PHE A 204 9.25 37.86 0.35
#